data_AF-A0A6J7G9C9-F1
#
_entry.id   AF-A0A6J7G9C9-F1
#
_cell.length_a   1.000
_cell.length_b   1.000
_cell.length_c   1.000
_cell.angle_alpha   90.00
_cell.angle_beta   90.00
_cell.angle_gamma   90.00
#
_symmetry.space_group_name_H-M   'P 1'
#
loop_
_entity.id
_entity.type
_entity.pdbx_description
1 polymer ?
#
loop_
_entity_poly.entity_id
_entity_poly.type
_entity_poly.pdbx_seq_one_letter_code
_entity_poly.pdbx_strand_id
1 'polypeptide(L)'
;MSAIKKGTLCIIIGGCPENIGMLVEVIAHLGKYGGREDAYEIKTITGRKFNQMWQGTSLVKGYSTVAITDRHKLRPLKDDEPPNSELLVEDKELLFNA
;
A
#
# COMPACT_ATOMS: atom_id res chain seq x y z
N MET A 1 14.42 2.78 -8.09
CA MET A 1 13.23 3.08 -7.25
C MET A 1 13.54 2.68 -5.83
N SER A 2 13.19 3.49 -4.84
CA SER A 2 13.34 3.12 -3.43
C SER A 2 12.37 1.99 -3.06
N ALA A 3 12.83 1.08 -2.20
CA ALA A 3 12.00 0.01 -1.67
C ALA A 3 10.88 0.60 -0.80
N ILE A 4 9.68 0.01 -0.87
CA ILE A 4 8.56 0.41 -0.01
C ILE A 4 8.80 -0.20 1.37
N LYS A 5 8.74 0.62 2.43
CA LYS A 5 8.94 0.15 3.79
C LYS A 5 7.79 -0.77 4.22
N LYS A 6 8.09 -1.72 5.10
CA LYS A 6 7.06 -2.48 5.82
C LYS A 6 6.15 -1.53 6.60
N GLY A 7 4.85 -1.81 6.63
CA GLY A 7 3.82 -0.98 7.26
C GLY A 7 3.32 0.17 6.38
N THR A 8 3.95 0.43 5.23
CA THR A 8 3.47 1.46 4.31
C THR A 8 2.13 1.05 3.72
N LEU A 9 1.16 1.96 3.81
CA LEU A 9 -0.12 1.82 3.13
C LEU A 9 0.02 2.16 1.65
N CYS A 10 -0.53 1.31 0.82
CA CYS A 10 -0.48 1.42 -0.63
C CYS A 10 -1.88 1.21 -1.23
N ILE A 11 -2.07 1.76 -2.42
CA ILE A 11 -3.17 1.41 -3.32
C ILE A 11 -2.64 0.55 -4.47
N ILE A 12 -3.40 -0.48 -4.83
CA ILE A 12 -3.11 -1.31 -6.01
C ILE A 12 -3.53 -0.56 -7.27
N ILE A 13 -2.59 -0.36 -8.19
CA ILE A 13 -2.80 0.39 -9.44
C ILE A 13 -2.69 -0.46 -10.70
N GLY A 14 -2.45 -1.77 -10.59
CA GLY A 14 -2.32 -2.64 -11.75
C GLY A 14 -2.47 -4.13 -11.43
N GLY A 15 -2.71 -4.92 -12.47
CA GLY A 15 -3.01 -6.35 -12.37
C GLY A 15 -4.51 -6.63 -12.49
N CYS A 16 -5.02 -7.49 -11.62
CA CYS A 16 -6.41 -7.96 -11.61
C CYS A 16 -7.40 -6.79 -11.48
N PRO A 17 -8.36 -6.60 -12.39
CA PRO A 17 -9.32 -5.48 -12.34
C PRO A 17 -10.06 -5.37 -11.00
N GLU A 18 -10.38 -6.49 -10.37
CA GLU A 18 -11.12 -6.53 -9.11
C GLU A 18 -10.29 -6.03 -7.92
N ASN A 19 -8.96 -6.09 -8.04
CA ASN A 19 -8.02 -5.68 -6.99
C ASN A 19 -7.53 -4.23 -7.17
N ILE A 20 -7.74 -3.62 -8.35
CA ILE A 20 -7.36 -2.22 -8.58
C ILE A 20 -8.17 -1.32 -7.64
N GLY A 21 -7.49 -0.33 -7.06
CA GLY A 21 -8.06 0.58 -6.07
C GLY A 21 -8.14 0.02 -4.65
N MET A 22 -7.76 -1.24 -4.42
CA MET A 22 -7.74 -1.80 -3.07
C MET A 22 -6.62 -1.20 -2.23
N LEU A 23 -6.95 -0.81 -1.00
CA LEU A 23 -5.98 -0.38 0.00
C LEU A 23 -5.38 -1.60 0.71
N VAL A 24 -4.05 -1.58 0.78
CA VAL A 24 -3.25 -2.68 1.32
C VAL A 24 -2.10 -2.14 2.16
N GLU A 25 -1.65 -2.93 3.12
CA GLU A 25 -0.45 -2.69 3.90
C GLU A 25 0.67 -3.58 3.37
N VAL A 26 1.88 -3.02 3.22
CA VAL A 26 3.08 -3.81 2.92
C VAL A 26 3.54 -4.57 4.16
N ILE A 27 3.57 -5.90 4.09
CA ILE A 27 4.05 -6.76 5.19
C ILE A 27 5.53 -7.08 5.05
N ALA A 28 5.99 -7.33 3.83
CA ALA A 28 7.38 -7.68 3.57
C ALA A 28 7.82 -7.25 2.18
N HIS A 29 9.07 -6.81 2.07
CA HIS A 29 9.78 -6.73 0.80
C HIS A 29 10.47 -8.06 0.55
N LEU A 30 10.14 -8.74 -0.55
CA LEU A 30 10.67 -10.07 -0.89
C LEU A 30 11.83 -9.99 -1.89
N GLY A 31 11.99 -8.86 -2.59
CA GLY A 31 12.95 -8.74 -3.69
C GLY A 31 12.61 -9.69 -4.83
N LYS A 32 13.60 -10.41 -5.36
CA LYS A 32 13.40 -11.37 -6.45
C LYS A 32 12.70 -12.62 -5.91
N TYR A 33 11.45 -12.85 -6.31
CA TYR A 33 10.63 -13.95 -5.78
C TYR A 33 9.70 -14.57 -6.83
N GLY A 34 9.80 -15.88 -7.02
CA GLY A 34 8.88 -16.65 -7.87
C GLY A 34 8.75 -16.10 -9.30
N GLY A 35 9.89 -15.75 -9.93
CA GLY A 35 9.95 -15.20 -11.29
C GLY A 35 9.69 -13.69 -11.40
N ARG A 36 9.46 -13.00 -10.28
CA ARG A 36 9.31 -11.54 -10.23
C ARG A 36 10.64 -10.89 -9.88
N GLU A 37 10.94 -9.75 -10.49
CA GLU A 37 12.19 -9.02 -10.24
C GLU A 37 12.16 -8.21 -8.93
N ASP A 38 11.00 -7.68 -8.53
CA ASP A 38 10.84 -6.94 -7.28
C ASP A 38 9.42 -7.13 -6.71
N ALA A 39 9.30 -8.04 -5.74
CA ALA A 39 8.03 -8.49 -5.18
C ALA A 39 7.84 -8.06 -3.72
N TYR A 40 6.56 -7.90 -3.37
CA TYR A 40 6.11 -7.50 -2.04
C TYR A 40 4.98 -8.42 -1.59
N GLU A 41 5.00 -8.76 -0.31
CA GLU A 41 3.85 -9.35 0.36
C GLU A 41 2.99 -8.25 0.95
N ILE A 42 1.70 -8.29 0.65
CA ILE A 42 0.72 -7.26 1.01
C ILE A 42 -0.49 -7.87 1.69
N LYS A 43 -1.11 -7.12 2.60
CA LYS A 43 -2.34 -7.50 3.28
C LYS A 43 -3.44 -6.48 3.07
N THR A 44 -4.65 -6.96 2.82
CA THR A 44 -5.84 -6.10 2.74
C THR A 44 -6.17 -5.49 4.10
N ILE A 45 -6.52 -4.20 4.11
CA ILE A 45 -6.97 -3.48 5.31
C ILE A 45 -8.46 -3.10 5.27
N THR A 46 -9.16 -3.38 4.17
CA THR A 46 -10.55 -2.92 3.93
C THR A 46 -11.59 -4.05 4.08
N GLY A 47 -11.20 -5.20 4.62
CA GLY A 47 -12.07 -6.40 4.72
C GLY A 47 -12.34 -7.11 3.39
N ARG A 48 -12.14 -6.43 2.24
CA ARG A 48 -12.16 -7.04 0.90
C ARG A 48 -10.99 -8.00 0.76
N LYS A 49 -11.27 -9.25 0.43
CA LYS A 49 -10.23 -10.27 0.22
C LYS A 49 -9.71 -10.24 -1.21
N PHE A 50 -8.50 -10.72 -1.43
CA PHE A 50 -7.97 -10.88 -2.78
C PHE A 50 -8.71 -12.02 -3.48
N ASN A 51 -9.41 -11.69 -4.57
CA ASN A 51 -10.28 -12.63 -5.30
C ASN A 51 -9.55 -13.45 -6.37
N GLN A 52 -8.22 -13.38 -6.41
CA GLN A 52 -7.41 -14.07 -7.41
C GLN A 52 -6.17 -14.67 -6.76
N MET A 53 -6.29 -15.91 -6.28
CA MET A 53 -5.10 -16.70 -5.95
C MET A 53 -4.75 -17.53 -7.18
N TRP A 54 -3.83 -17.03 -8.01
CA TRP A 54 -3.20 -17.85 -9.04
C TRP A 54 -2.16 -18.75 -8.35
N GLN A 55 -2.41 -20.06 -8.32
CA GLN A 55 -1.43 -21.05 -7.89
C GLN A 55 -0.80 -21.64 -9.15
N GLY A 56 0.41 -21.19 -9.49
CA GLY A 56 1.04 -21.48 -10.78
C GLY A 56 0.22 -20.89 -11.93
N THR A 57 -0.26 -21.73 -12.84
CA THR A 57 -1.08 -21.36 -14.00
C THR A 57 -2.59 -21.46 -13.77
N SER A 58 -3.02 -21.83 -12.56
CA SER A 58 -4.43 -22.10 -12.27
C SER A 58 -5.01 -21.10 -11.28
N LEU A 59 -6.21 -20.60 -11.60
CA LEU A 59 -6.97 -19.70 -10.75
C LEU A 59 -7.67 -20.54 -9.67
N VAL A 60 -7.21 -20.44 -8.43
CA VAL A 60 -7.77 -21.18 -7.30
C VAL A 60 -8.99 -20.44 -6.76
N LYS A 61 -10.13 -21.15 -6.66
CA LYS A 61 -11.31 -20.66 -5.93
C LYS A 61 -10.96 -20.56 -4.46
N GLY A 62 -10.79 -19.34 -3.97
CA GLY A 62 -10.46 -19.06 -2.58
C GLY A 62 -10.29 -17.56 -2.38
N TYR A 63 -10.27 -17.16 -1.12
CA TYR A 63 -10.04 -15.79 -0.74
C TYR A 63 -8.87 -15.74 0.24
N SER A 64 -8.00 -14.74 0.09
CA SER A 64 -6.90 -14.51 1.02
C SER A 64 -6.89 -13.07 1.47
N THR A 65 -6.48 -12.86 2.72
CA THR A 65 -6.17 -11.53 3.24
C THR A 65 -4.78 -11.07 2.86
N VAL A 66 -3.94 -11.96 2.34
CA VAL A 66 -2.54 -11.71 1.96
C VAL A 66 -2.30 -12.13 0.52
N ALA A 67 -1.50 -11.35 -0.21
CA ALA A 67 -1.10 -11.65 -1.58
C ALA A 67 0.34 -11.19 -1.85
N ILE A 68 0.94 -11.75 -2.89
CA ILE A 68 2.23 -11.31 -3.41
C ILE A 68 1.99 -10.52 -4.70
N THR A 69 2.57 -9.34 -4.79
CA THR A 69 2.45 -8.47 -5.95
C THR A 69 3.78 -7.83 -6.32
N ASP A 70 3.86 -7.32 -7.54
CA ASP A 70 5.04 -6.62 -8.05
C ASP A 70 5.05 -5.17 -7.59
N ARG A 71 6.25 -4.63 -7.36
CA ARG A 71 6.47 -3.23 -6.96
C ARG A 71 5.77 -2.21 -7.84
N HIS A 72 5.74 -2.43 -9.15
CA HIS A 72 5.15 -1.50 -10.12
C HIS A 72 3.62 -1.42 -10.04
N LYS A 73 2.98 -2.37 -9.35
CA LYS A 73 1.52 -2.39 -9.11
C LYS A 73 1.12 -1.68 -7.83
N LEU A 74 2.07 -1.21 -7.03
CA LEU A 74 1.83 -0.54 -5.75
C LEU A 74 2.17 0.94 -5.83
N ARG A 75 1.24 1.77 -5.37
CA ARG A 75 1.45 3.20 -5.14
C ARG A 75 1.31 3.49 -3.64
N PRO A 76 2.39 3.91 -2.95
CA PRO A 76 2.29 4.38 -1.56
C PRO A 76 1.30 5.53 -1.42
N LEU A 77 0.53 5.54 -0.32
CA LEU A 77 -0.44 6.60 -0.01
C LEU A 77 0.19 7.81 0.71
N LYS A 78 1.41 7.67 1.21
CA LYS A 78 2.20 8.77 1.77
C LYS A 78 3.47 8.91 0.96
N ASP A 79 3.74 10.12 0.50
CA ASP A 79 5.12 10.56 0.31
C ASP A 79 5.68 10.83 1.72
N ASP A 80 6.89 10.36 1.98
CA ASP A 80 7.65 10.70 3.19
C ASP A 80 7.94 12.22 3.15
N GLU A 81 6.97 13.07 3.49
CA GLU A 81 7.25 14.37 4.09
C GLU A 81 6.85 14.27 5.57
N PRO A 82 7.81 14.35 6.51
CA PRO A 82 7.45 14.53 7.91
C PRO A 82 6.56 15.78 8.01
N PRO A 83 5.55 15.80 8.90
CA PRO A 83 4.80 17.01 9.14
C PRO A 83 5.81 18.10 9.52
N ASN A 84 5.98 19.10 8.66
CA ASN A 84 6.81 20.24 8.97
C ASN A 84 6.16 20.90 10.19
N SER A 85 6.76 20.73 11.37
CA SER A 85 6.24 21.23 12.65
C SER A 85 6.32 22.75 12.77
N GLU A 86 6.62 23.47 11.67
CA GLU A 86 6.83 24.92 11.61
C GLU A 86 5.61 25.71 11.10
N LEU A 87 4.43 25.11 10.95
CA LEU A 87 3.19 25.82 10.60
C LEU A 87 2.05 25.64 11.60
N LEU A 88 2.39 25.42 12.88
CA LEU A 88 1.48 25.82 13.97
C LEU A 88 1.76 27.30 14.27
N VAL A 89 1.35 28.18 13.36
CA VAL A 89 1.22 29.59 13.71
C VAL A 89 0.08 29.63 14.73
N GLU A 90 0.43 29.95 15.97
CA GLU A 90 -0.53 30.15 17.04
C GLU A 90 -1.46 31.31 16.64
N ASP A 91 -2.68 30.99 16.20
CA ASP A 91 -3.78 31.95 16.14
C ASP A 91 -4.22 32.32 17.57
N LYS A 92 -3.35 33.03 18.30
CA LYS A 92 -3.61 33.58 19.63
C LYS A 92 -3.56 35.10 19.70
N GLU A 93 -3.49 35.81 18.58
CA GLU A 93 -3.54 37.28 18.54
C GLU A 93 -4.79 37.86 17.84
N LEU A 94 -5.98 37.29 18.10
CA LEU A 94 -7.25 37.95 17.74
C LEU A 94 -8.23 38.13 18.91
N LEU A 95 -7.78 37.96 20.16
CA LEU A 95 -8.61 38.20 21.36
C LEU A 95 -8.23 39.44 22.18
N PHE A 96 -7.25 40.24 21.73
CA PHE A 96 -6.94 41.54 22.34
C PHE A 96 -7.04 42.65 21.31
N ASN A 97 -8.26 43.03 20.97
CA ASN A 97 -8.64 44.40 20.65
C ASN A 97 -10.13 44.53 20.96
N ALA A 98 -10.39 44.59 22.27
CA ALA A 98 -11.56 45.26 22.84
C ALA A 98 -11.45 46.77 22.59
#